data_AF-A0A9D9IQG6-F1
#
_entry.id   AF-A0A9D9IQG6-F1
#
_cell.length_a   1.000
_cell.length_b   1.000
_cell.length_c   1.000
_cell.angle_alpha   90.00
_cell.angle_beta   90.00
_cell.angle_gamma   90.00
#
_symmetry.space_group_name_H-M   'P 1'
#
loop_
_entity.id
_entity.type
_entity.pdbx_description
1 polymer ?
#
loop_
_entity_poly.entity_id
_entity_poly.type
_entity_poly.pdbx_seq_one_letter_code
_entity_poly.pdbx_strand_id
1 'polypeptide(L)'
;MKKLALSALLSITFALQAQACDAQTADTVTVNADTAATSIDSIATAADNDKYYKLTDNDYKKVAEELGIDIATMKAVVEIEAGSAHQGFAEPGIPLVNFDLVIFKRFMRKAGKSYAKYTKSAAFQRPNTKKYGSYGKAQWARLESARKIDKEIAEKATFWGMFQIGGFNWRQCGCKSLDEFISRMSESEAEQLELFAQFCKTNNLVRYLKAHDWNNFAYRYNGPGYKKRNYHIKLRQAHSKHSK
;
A
#
# COMPACT_ATOMS: atom_id res chain seq x y z
N MET A 1 -25.94 14.96 -10.77
CA MET A 1 -25.04 13.79 -10.70
C MET A 1 -23.89 14.11 -9.74
N LYS A 2 -23.96 13.64 -8.48
CA LYS A 2 -22.99 13.98 -7.43
C LYS A 2 -21.77 13.06 -7.54
N LYS A 3 -20.61 13.61 -7.91
CA LYS A 3 -19.30 12.93 -7.84
C LYS A 3 -19.03 12.56 -6.38
N LEU A 4 -19.02 11.26 -6.05
CA LEU A 4 -18.53 10.80 -4.74
C LEU A 4 -17.05 11.15 -4.65
N ALA A 5 -16.75 12.21 -3.89
CA ALA A 5 -15.40 12.51 -3.46
C ALA A 5 -14.92 11.36 -2.56
N LEU A 6 -14.05 10.51 -3.08
CA LEU A 6 -13.33 9.48 -2.35
C LEU A 6 -12.25 10.16 -1.46
N SER A 7 -12.69 10.99 -0.52
CA SER A 7 -11.85 11.57 0.53
C SER A 7 -12.36 11.01 1.84
N ALA A 8 -11.82 9.86 2.22
CA ALA A 8 -12.10 9.29 3.51
C ALA A 8 -10.76 9.10 4.22
N LEU A 9 -10.50 9.99 5.18
CA LEU A 9 -9.41 9.85 6.14
C LEU A 9 -9.46 8.42 6.68
N LEU A 10 -8.41 7.66 6.39
CA LEU A 10 -8.15 6.38 7.02
C LEU A 10 -7.55 6.72 8.39
N SER A 11 -8.40 7.14 9.34
CA SER A 11 -7.98 7.29 10.73
C SER A 11 -7.81 5.89 11.33
N ILE A 12 -6.74 5.21 10.93
CA ILE A 12 -6.32 3.96 11.53
C ILE A 12 -5.57 4.30 12.81
N THR A 13 -6.28 4.23 13.92
CA THR A 13 -5.65 4.10 15.25
C THR A 13 -5.16 2.66 15.41
N PHE A 14 -3.90 2.40 15.08
CA PHE A 14 -3.18 1.24 15.61
C PHE A 14 -2.26 1.69 16.75
N ALA A 15 -2.33 0.95 17.86
CA ALA A 15 -1.35 1.00 18.94
C ALA A 15 -0.06 0.33 18.44
N LEU A 16 1.02 1.09 18.28
CA LEU A 16 2.35 0.53 18.13
C LEU A 16 2.84 0.10 19.51
N GLN A 17 3.07 -1.20 19.72
CA GLN A 17 3.98 -1.64 20.78
C GLN A 17 5.39 -1.25 20.37
N ALA A 18 6.08 -0.53 21.26
CA ALA A 18 7.47 -0.14 21.10
C ALA A 18 8.36 -1.24 21.70
N GLN A 19 9.32 -1.74 20.92
CA GLN A 19 10.53 -2.35 21.46
C GLN A 19 11.69 -1.42 21.12
N ALA A 20 12.48 -1.12 22.15
CA ALA A 20 13.61 -0.19 22.10
C ALA A 20 14.92 -0.92 21.80
N CYS A 21 15.76 -0.21 21.02
CA CYS A 21 17.21 -0.15 20.90
C CYS A 21 18.09 -1.32 21.39
N ASP A 22 19.00 -1.76 20.52
CA ASP A 22 20.42 -1.81 20.86
C ASP A 22 21.27 -1.37 19.67
N ALA A 23 22.35 -0.65 19.97
CA ALA A 23 23.28 -0.03 19.04
C ALA A 23 24.69 -0.58 19.26
N GLN A 24 25.38 -0.91 18.16
CA GLN A 24 26.85 -1.08 17.98
C GLN A 24 27.03 -1.60 16.54
N THR A 25 28.02 -1.26 15.70
CA THR A 25 29.15 -0.33 15.70
C THR A 25 29.55 -0.19 14.21
N ALA A 26 30.20 0.92 13.87
CA ALA A 26 30.66 1.24 12.53
C ALA A 26 31.75 0.28 12.05
N ASP A 27 31.74 -0.04 10.75
CA ASP A 27 32.97 -0.32 10.03
C ASP A 27 32.92 0.24 8.61
N THR A 28 34.08 0.74 8.21
CA THR A 28 34.32 1.68 7.11
C THR A 28 34.69 0.88 5.87
N VAL A 29 34.01 1.07 4.74
CA VAL A 29 34.52 0.62 3.44
C VAL A 29 34.33 1.72 2.39
N THR A 30 35.45 2.00 1.74
CA THR A 30 35.77 3.00 0.73
C THR A 30 34.85 3.01 -0.49
N VAL A 31 34.51 4.24 -0.89
CA VAL A 31 33.86 4.64 -2.13
C VAL A 31 34.76 4.44 -3.35
N ASN A 32 34.24 3.78 -4.39
CA ASN A 32 34.65 4.03 -5.77
C ASN A 32 33.41 4.47 -6.55
N ALA A 33 33.52 5.65 -7.15
CA ALA A 33 32.50 6.25 -7.99
C ALA A 33 32.51 5.58 -9.37
N ASP A 34 31.35 5.17 -9.85
CA ASP A 34 31.10 5.07 -11.28
C ASP A 34 29.69 5.54 -11.58
N THR A 35 29.65 6.64 -12.32
CA THR A 35 28.50 7.28 -12.92
C THR A 35 27.92 6.41 -14.02
N ALA A 36 26.66 6.00 -13.89
CA ALA A 36 25.85 5.58 -15.03
C ALA A 36 24.42 6.10 -14.87
N ALA A 37 24.18 7.30 -15.42
CA ALA A 37 22.84 7.78 -15.71
C ALA A 37 22.24 6.86 -16.78
N THR A 38 21.30 6.00 -16.39
CA THR A 38 20.55 5.18 -17.35
C THR A 38 19.30 5.95 -17.75
N SER A 39 19.31 6.37 -19.01
CA SER A 39 18.24 7.05 -19.73
C SER A 39 16.94 6.25 -19.71
N ILE A 40 15.86 6.92 -19.35
CA ILE A 40 14.48 6.43 -19.36
C ILE A 40 13.98 6.53 -20.81
N ASP A 41 14.41 5.61 -21.67
CA ASP A 41 13.82 5.47 -23.00
C ASP A 41 13.87 4.00 -23.41
N SER A 42 12.91 3.25 -22.89
CA SER A 42 12.55 1.93 -23.40
C SER A 42 11.04 1.85 -23.35
N ILE A 43 10.44 2.03 -24.52
CA ILE A 43 8.99 1.99 -24.73
C ILE A 43 8.53 0.58 -24.34
N ALA A 44 7.90 0.47 -23.17
CA ALA A 44 7.35 -0.78 -22.65
C ALA A 44 6.39 -1.40 -23.68
N THR A 45 6.56 -2.69 -23.94
CA THR A 45 5.71 -3.43 -24.88
C THR A 45 4.32 -3.69 -24.27
N ALA A 46 3.34 -4.10 -25.08
CA ALA A 46 2.03 -4.53 -24.56
C ALA A 46 2.16 -5.71 -23.58
N ALA A 47 3.13 -6.59 -23.80
CA ALA A 47 3.45 -7.70 -22.89
C ALA A 47 4.05 -7.23 -21.55
N ASP A 48 4.89 -6.19 -21.57
CA ASP A 48 5.42 -5.58 -20.35
C ASP A 48 4.32 -4.87 -19.55
N ASN A 49 3.32 -4.30 -20.22
CA ASN A 49 2.17 -3.69 -19.54
C ASN A 49 1.31 -4.73 -18.83
N ASP A 50 1.03 -5.88 -19.44
CA ASP A 50 0.25 -6.95 -18.81
C ASP A 50 0.88 -7.46 -17.50
N LYS A 51 2.22 -7.46 -17.41
CA LYS A 51 2.96 -7.81 -16.18
C LYS A 51 2.54 -6.95 -14.97
N TYR A 52 2.23 -5.67 -15.19
CA TYR A 52 1.91 -4.75 -14.10
C TYR A 52 0.45 -4.83 -13.66
N TYR A 53 -0.50 -5.10 -14.56
CA TYR A 53 -1.92 -4.77 -14.34
C TYR A 53 -2.88 -5.94 -14.15
N LYS A 54 -2.42 -7.19 -14.25
CA LYS A 54 -3.38 -8.30 -14.26
C LYS A 54 -2.94 -9.50 -13.43
N LEU A 55 -3.56 -9.64 -12.28
CA LEU A 55 -3.60 -10.92 -11.57
C LEU A 55 -4.22 -12.01 -12.44
N THR A 56 -3.51 -13.11 -12.57
CA THR A 56 -3.96 -14.32 -13.27
C THR A 56 -4.65 -15.29 -12.30
N ASP A 57 -5.42 -16.24 -12.84
CA ASP A 57 -6.00 -17.32 -12.03
C ASP A 57 -4.94 -18.15 -11.29
N ASN A 58 -3.73 -18.25 -11.85
CA ASN A 58 -2.60 -18.90 -11.20
C ASN A 58 -2.09 -18.12 -9.99
N ASP A 59 -2.07 -16.78 -10.05
CA ASP A 59 -1.68 -15.95 -8.91
C ASP A 59 -2.67 -16.12 -7.75
N TYR A 60 -3.97 -16.08 -8.06
CA TYR A 60 -5.01 -16.35 -7.06
C TYR A 60 -4.87 -17.74 -6.44
N LYS A 61 -4.64 -18.77 -7.28
CA LYS A 61 -4.49 -20.15 -6.82
C LYS A 61 -3.29 -20.30 -5.91
N LYS A 62 -2.11 -19.83 -6.33
CA LYS A 62 -0.86 -19.91 -5.57
C LYS A 62 -1.04 -19.30 -4.17
N VAL A 63 -1.50 -18.05 -4.10
CA VAL A 63 -1.62 -17.34 -2.82
C VAL A 63 -2.74 -17.93 -1.95
N ALA A 64 -3.84 -18.41 -2.55
CA ALA A 64 -4.89 -19.11 -1.81
C ALA A 64 -4.38 -20.41 -1.16
N GLU A 65 -3.59 -21.21 -1.89
CA GLU A 65 -2.94 -22.41 -1.39
C GLU A 65 -1.96 -22.09 -0.25
N GLU A 66 -1.11 -21.07 -0.40
CA GLU A 66 -0.17 -20.63 0.63
C GLU A 66 -0.86 -20.17 1.92
N LEU A 67 -2.01 -19.51 1.81
CA LEU A 67 -2.82 -19.10 2.96
C LEU A 67 -3.70 -20.25 3.49
N GLY A 68 -3.89 -21.33 2.72
CA GLY A 68 -4.82 -22.41 3.00
C GLY A 68 -6.28 -21.93 3.04
N ILE A 69 -6.66 -21.06 2.12
CA ILE A 69 -8.04 -20.58 1.91
C ILE A 69 -8.53 -21.01 0.53
N ASP A 70 -9.84 -20.96 0.28
CA ASP A 70 -10.38 -21.21 -1.05
C ASP A 70 -10.11 -20.03 -2.01
N ILE A 71 -10.01 -20.33 -3.31
CA ILE A 71 -9.76 -19.33 -4.36
C ILE A 71 -10.84 -18.25 -4.38
N ALA A 72 -12.10 -18.61 -4.12
CA ALA A 72 -13.21 -17.67 -4.09
C ALA A 72 -13.04 -16.63 -2.97
N THR A 73 -12.50 -17.00 -1.81
CA THR A 73 -12.12 -16.08 -0.75
C THR A 73 -11.05 -15.11 -1.20
N MET A 74 -10.01 -15.59 -1.89
CA MET A 74 -8.97 -14.70 -2.39
C MET A 74 -9.53 -13.71 -3.42
N LYS A 75 -10.28 -14.19 -4.41
CA LYS A 75 -10.94 -13.34 -5.42
C LYS A 75 -11.88 -12.32 -4.79
N ALA A 76 -12.61 -12.71 -3.74
CA ALA A 76 -13.48 -11.80 -3.00
C ALA A 76 -12.72 -10.69 -2.29
N VAL A 77 -11.59 -11.00 -1.64
CA VAL A 77 -10.74 -10.01 -0.99
C VAL A 77 -10.18 -9.03 -2.03
N VAL A 78 -9.64 -9.54 -3.13
CA VAL A 78 -9.11 -8.69 -4.20
C VAL A 78 -10.19 -7.78 -4.78
N GLU A 79 -11.37 -8.30 -5.09
CA GLU A 79 -12.48 -7.49 -5.63
C GLU A 79 -12.88 -6.34 -4.70
N ILE A 80 -12.85 -6.56 -3.38
CA ILE A 80 -13.26 -5.55 -2.41
C ILE A 80 -12.15 -4.56 -2.06
N GLU A 81 -10.90 -5.02 -1.95
CA GLU A 81 -9.77 -4.18 -1.55
C GLU A 81 -9.17 -3.40 -2.73
N ALA A 82 -9.17 -3.97 -3.95
CA ALA A 82 -8.71 -3.29 -5.17
C ALA A 82 -9.70 -2.23 -5.70
N GLY A 83 -10.93 -2.24 -5.20
CA GLY A 83 -12.01 -1.37 -5.66
C GLY A 83 -12.47 -1.65 -7.10
N SER A 84 -13.36 -0.82 -7.63
CA SER A 84 -14.02 -1.06 -8.93
C SER A 84 -13.07 -1.10 -10.12
N ALA A 85 -11.89 -0.51 -10.01
CA ALA A 85 -10.91 -0.48 -11.08
C ALA A 85 -9.99 -1.72 -11.11
N HIS A 86 -9.93 -2.49 -10.00
CA HIS A 86 -9.02 -3.64 -9.86
C HIS A 86 -7.56 -3.31 -10.24
N GLN A 87 -7.09 -2.11 -9.93
CA GLN A 87 -5.78 -1.63 -10.38
C GLN A 87 -4.86 -1.40 -9.18
N GLY A 88 -3.66 -1.98 -9.23
CA GLY A 88 -2.56 -1.73 -8.31
C GLY A 88 -1.65 -0.58 -8.71
N PHE A 89 -1.81 -0.07 -9.93
CA PHE A 89 -0.89 0.88 -10.58
C PHE A 89 -1.63 2.09 -11.16
N ALA A 90 -1.02 3.26 -11.05
CA ALA A 90 -1.47 4.48 -11.71
C ALA A 90 -1.01 4.52 -13.18
N GLU A 91 0.21 4.05 -13.42
CA GLU A 91 0.93 3.92 -14.70
C GLU A 91 1.91 2.72 -14.54
N PRO A 92 2.46 2.13 -15.63
CA PRO A 92 3.31 0.94 -15.50
C PRO A 92 4.49 1.20 -14.57
N GLY A 93 4.71 0.33 -13.57
CA GLY A 93 5.75 0.52 -12.54
C GLY A 93 5.48 1.62 -11.52
N ILE A 94 4.38 2.37 -11.62
CA ILE A 94 3.99 3.43 -10.67
C ILE A 94 2.79 2.93 -9.84
N PRO A 95 3.01 2.42 -8.60
CA PRO A 95 1.91 1.91 -7.79
C PRO A 95 0.91 3.01 -7.42
N LEU A 96 -0.33 2.61 -7.14
CA LEU A 96 -1.29 3.50 -6.50
C LEU A 96 -0.78 3.89 -5.11
N VAL A 97 -0.85 5.19 -4.80
CA VAL A 97 -0.43 5.71 -3.50
C VAL A 97 -1.49 6.60 -2.87
N ASN A 98 -1.55 6.58 -1.54
CA ASN A 98 -2.31 7.54 -0.76
C ASN A 98 -1.45 8.04 0.41
N PHE A 99 -0.90 9.24 0.25
CA PHE A 99 -0.04 9.86 1.24
C PHE A 99 -0.86 10.45 2.40
N ASP A 100 -0.58 10.00 3.62
CA ASP A 100 -1.29 10.43 4.83
C ASP A 100 -0.50 11.51 5.60
N LEU A 101 -1.03 12.74 5.56
CA LEU A 101 -0.42 13.88 6.22
C LEU A 101 -0.45 13.76 7.76
N VAL A 102 -1.46 13.10 8.33
CA VAL A 102 -1.58 12.93 9.78
C VAL A 102 -0.51 11.97 10.28
N ILE A 103 -0.31 10.85 9.59
CA ILE A 103 0.76 9.88 9.88
C ILE A 103 2.12 10.54 9.67
N PHE A 104 2.32 11.26 8.56
CA PHE A 104 3.56 11.97 8.28
C PHE A 104 3.93 12.95 9.40
N LYS A 105 2.99 13.82 9.80
CA LYS A 105 3.18 14.74 10.94
C LYS A 105 3.49 13.99 12.24
N ARG A 106 2.83 12.86 12.50
CA ARG A 106 3.07 12.05 13.69
C ARG A 106 4.48 11.47 13.71
N PHE A 107 4.96 10.92 12.60
CA PHE A 107 6.30 10.36 12.51
C PHE A 107 7.39 11.44 12.52
N MET A 108 7.17 12.59 11.88
CA MET A 108 8.07 13.74 11.98
C MET A 108 8.25 14.19 13.43
N ARG A 109 7.14 14.34 14.19
CA ARG A 109 7.21 14.65 15.63
C ARG A 109 7.95 13.58 16.44
N LYS A 110 7.66 12.30 16.19
CA LYS A 110 8.34 11.18 16.87
C LYS A 110 9.85 11.19 16.61
N ALA A 111 10.28 11.62 15.42
CA ALA A 111 11.68 11.77 15.05
C ALA A 111 12.32 13.09 15.51
N GLY A 112 11.60 13.95 16.24
CA GLY A 112 12.10 15.27 16.66
C GLY A 112 12.26 16.28 15.51
N LYS A 113 11.68 16.01 14.33
CA LYS A 113 11.83 16.84 13.12
C LYS A 113 10.70 17.85 13.01
N SER A 114 11.06 19.14 12.93
CA SER A 114 10.10 20.21 12.67
C SER A 114 9.68 20.25 11.21
N TYR A 115 8.40 20.50 10.97
CA TYR A 115 7.84 20.70 9.64
C TYR A 115 7.21 22.07 9.41
N ALA A 116 7.37 23.02 10.35
CA ALA A 116 6.68 24.31 10.33
C ALA A 116 6.94 25.12 9.04
N LYS A 117 8.17 25.06 8.51
CA LYS A 117 8.56 25.78 7.28
C LYS A 117 7.96 25.19 5.98
N TYR A 118 7.41 23.97 6.02
CA TYR A 118 6.91 23.27 4.84
C TYR A 118 5.39 23.32 4.70
N THR A 119 4.69 24.08 5.54
CA THR A 119 3.21 24.17 5.55
C THR A 119 2.60 24.59 4.21
N LYS A 120 3.36 25.34 3.38
CA LYS A 120 2.96 25.76 2.03
C LYS A 120 3.30 24.74 0.92
N SER A 121 4.09 23.71 1.23
CA SER A 121 4.46 22.67 0.26
C SER A 121 3.27 21.76 -0.08
N ALA A 122 3.32 21.08 -1.23
CA ALA A 122 2.22 20.23 -1.67
C ALA A 122 1.90 19.10 -0.65
N ALA A 123 2.91 18.57 0.06
CA ALA A 123 2.72 17.57 1.11
C ALA A 123 1.67 17.98 2.17
N PHE A 124 1.64 19.26 2.53
CA PHE A 124 0.77 19.82 3.57
C PHE A 124 -0.57 20.33 3.05
N GLN A 125 -0.80 20.25 1.74
CA GLN A 125 -2.04 20.66 1.09
C GLN A 125 -2.92 19.46 0.74
N ARG A 126 -4.21 19.71 0.51
CA ARG A 126 -5.12 18.67 0.00
C ARG A 126 -4.71 18.26 -1.42
N PRO A 127 -4.97 17.01 -1.86
CA PRO A 127 -4.74 16.60 -3.24
C PRO A 127 -5.41 17.56 -4.23
N ASN A 128 -4.63 18.15 -5.14
CA ASN A 128 -5.10 19.11 -6.12
C ASN A 128 -5.27 18.47 -7.50
N THR A 129 -6.43 17.86 -7.73
CA THR A 129 -6.73 17.18 -9.00
C THR A 129 -6.81 18.14 -10.19
N LYS A 130 -7.22 19.39 -9.98
CA LYS A 130 -7.25 20.42 -11.04
C LYS A 130 -5.84 20.72 -11.56
N LYS A 131 -4.85 20.75 -10.67
CA LYS A 131 -3.45 21.01 -11.04
C LYS A 131 -2.77 19.80 -11.66
N TYR A 132 -3.02 18.60 -11.14
CA TYR A 132 -2.28 17.39 -11.51
C TYR A 132 -3.06 16.44 -12.45
N GLY A 133 -4.26 16.80 -12.88
CA GLY A 133 -5.08 16.04 -13.83
C GLY A 133 -5.86 14.86 -13.24
N SER A 134 -5.30 14.16 -12.25
CA SER A 134 -5.98 13.04 -11.58
C SER A 134 -5.71 12.99 -10.08
N TYR A 135 -6.50 12.20 -9.35
CA TYR A 135 -6.28 11.97 -7.91
C TYR A 135 -4.96 11.24 -7.64
N GLY A 136 -4.63 10.21 -8.44
CA GLY A 136 -3.36 9.48 -8.31
C GLY A 136 -2.14 10.39 -8.52
N LYS A 137 -2.14 11.19 -9.59
CA LYS A 137 -1.06 12.16 -9.86
C LYS A 137 -0.96 13.22 -8.76
N ALA A 138 -2.10 13.67 -8.22
CA ALA A 138 -2.11 14.58 -7.07
C ALA A 138 -1.54 13.94 -5.80
N GLN A 139 -1.75 12.64 -5.56
CA GLN A 139 -1.16 11.93 -4.41
C GLN A 139 0.35 11.74 -4.57
N TRP A 140 0.80 11.33 -5.75
CA TRP A 140 2.23 11.26 -6.07
C TRP A 140 2.93 12.60 -5.89
N ALA A 141 2.34 13.70 -6.36
CA ALA A 141 2.90 15.05 -6.14
C ALA A 141 3.03 15.42 -4.65
N ARG A 142 2.11 14.95 -3.80
CA ARG A 142 2.18 15.16 -2.34
C ARG A 142 3.29 14.29 -1.73
N LEU A 143 3.39 13.03 -2.12
CA LEU A 143 4.46 12.12 -1.68
C LEU A 143 5.84 12.66 -2.09
N GLU A 144 6.04 13.06 -3.34
CA GLU A 144 7.30 13.63 -3.81
C GLU A 144 7.67 14.91 -3.07
N SER A 145 6.68 15.76 -2.78
CA SER A 145 6.89 16.93 -1.93
C SER A 145 7.27 16.56 -0.49
N ALA A 146 6.79 15.44 0.04
CA ALA A 146 7.12 14.96 1.37
C ALA A 146 8.50 14.28 1.40
N ARG A 147 8.88 13.56 0.34
CA ARG A 147 10.21 12.94 0.17
C ARG A 147 11.34 13.97 0.21
N LYS A 148 11.09 15.17 -0.34
CA LYS A 148 12.02 16.32 -0.24
C LYS A 148 12.22 16.85 1.18
N ILE A 149 11.30 16.53 2.10
CA ILE A 149 11.40 16.88 3.52
C ILE A 149 12.09 15.75 4.29
N ASP A 150 11.57 14.54 4.13
CA ASP A 150 12.11 13.32 4.71
C ASP A 150 11.59 12.11 3.91
N LYS A 151 12.47 11.45 3.13
CA LYS A 151 12.13 10.32 2.26
C LYS A 151 11.52 9.17 3.04
N GLU A 152 12.22 8.68 4.06
CA GLU A 152 11.84 7.48 4.80
C GLU A 152 10.52 7.68 5.56
N ILE A 153 10.34 8.84 6.21
CA ILE A 153 9.09 9.16 6.91
C ILE A 153 7.93 9.33 5.94
N ALA A 154 8.15 9.97 4.79
CA ALA A 154 7.13 10.12 3.75
C ALA A 154 6.65 8.77 3.21
N GLU A 155 7.60 7.89 2.93
CA GLU A 155 7.33 6.55 2.42
C GLU A 155 6.62 5.67 3.45
N LYS A 156 7.05 5.71 4.71
CA LYS A 156 6.33 5.07 5.83
C LYS A 156 4.91 5.61 6.00
N ALA A 157 4.69 6.91 5.77
CA ALA A 157 3.39 7.56 5.91
C ALA A 157 2.47 7.42 4.70
N THR A 158 2.82 6.57 3.73
CA THR A 158 2.06 6.35 2.50
C THR A 158 1.44 4.96 2.50
N PHE A 159 0.22 4.85 1.99
CA PHE A 159 -0.42 3.57 1.68
C PHE A 159 -0.17 3.22 0.21
N TRP A 160 0.24 1.98 -0.07
CA TRP A 160 0.79 1.54 -1.35
C TRP A 160 -0.02 0.42 -1.98
N GLY A 161 -0.08 0.45 -3.31
CA GLY A 161 -0.60 -0.62 -4.17
C GLY A 161 -2.10 -0.87 -4.03
N MET A 162 -2.53 -1.96 -4.64
CA MET A 162 -3.91 -2.43 -4.71
C MET A 162 -4.56 -2.55 -3.34
N PHE A 163 -3.85 -3.14 -2.37
CA PHE A 163 -4.36 -3.42 -1.04
C PHE A 163 -4.21 -2.25 -0.07
N GLN A 164 -3.64 -1.12 -0.53
CA GLN A 164 -3.40 0.08 0.27
C GLN A 164 -2.73 -0.25 1.60
N ILE A 165 -1.60 -0.97 1.57
CA ILE A 165 -0.83 -1.31 2.78
C ILE A 165 0.05 -0.11 3.17
N GLY A 166 -0.03 0.32 4.42
CA GLY A 166 0.79 1.43 4.92
C GLY A 166 2.28 1.07 4.95
N GLY A 167 3.15 1.92 4.42
CA GLY A 167 4.60 1.66 4.34
C GLY A 167 5.26 1.43 5.69
N PHE A 168 4.67 1.93 6.79
CA PHE A 168 5.11 1.60 8.15
C PHE A 168 4.96 0.11 8.52
N ASN A 169 4.24 -0.68 7.74
CA ASN A 169 4.05 -2.13 7.91
C ASN A 169 5.01 -2.99 7.07
N TRP A 170 6.03 -2.42 6.41
CA TRP A 170 6.93 -3.18 5.52
C TRP A 170 7.49 -4.47 6.14
N ARG A 171 7.84 -4.46 7.43
CA ARG A 171 8.31 -5.65 8.17
C ARG A 171 7.25 -6.74 8.25
N GLN A 172 5.98 -6.35 8.41
CA GLN A 172 4.87 -7.29 8.51
C GLN A 172 4.54 -7.95 7.17
N CYS A 173 4.98 -7.34 6.07
CA CYS A 173 4.95 -7.92 4.72
C CYS A 173 6.14 -8.83 4.42
N GLY A 174 7.03 -9.07 5.40
CA GLY A 174 8.20 -9.95 5.23
C GLY A 174 9.39 -9.32 4.49
N CYS A 175 9.35 -8.02 4.20
CA CYS A 175 10.49 -7.32 3.58
C CYS A 175 11.61 -7.06 4.62
N LYS A 176 12.85 -6.94 4.14
CA LYS A 176 14.05 -6.62 4.93
C LYS A 176 14.29 -5.12 5.07
N SER A 177 13.74 -4.32 4.15
CA SER A 177 13.78 -2.86 4.21
C SER A 177 12.51 -2.21 3.65
N LEU A 178 12.35 -0.91 3.91
CA LEU A 178 11.29 -0.10 3.30
C LEU A 178 11.48 0.02 1.78
N ASP A 179 12.72 0.16 1.31
CA ASP A 179 13.02 0.25 -0.12
C ASP A 179 12.67 -1.07 -0.84
N GLU A 180 12.94 -2.23 -0.23
CA GLU A 180 12.51 -3.52 -0.78
C GLU A 180 10.98 -3.61 -0.89
N PHE A 181 10.26 -3.17 0.15
CA PHE A 181 8.79 -3.12 0.12
C PHE A 181 8.27 -2.25 -1.02
N ILE A 182 8.85 -1.06 -1.23
CA ILE A 182 8.45 -0.15 -2.32
C ILE A 182 8.82 -0.73 -3.69
N SER A 183 9.97 -1.37 -3.81
CA SER A 183 10.41 -2.04 -5.04
C SER A 183 9.41 -3.12 -5.43
N ARG A 184 9.05 -4.01 -4.50
CA ARG A 184 8.07 -5.08 -4.73
C ARG A 184 6.67 -4.53 -5.01
N MET A 185 6.24 -3.49 -4.28
CA MET A 185 4.97 -2.79 -4.59
C MET A 185 4.93 -2.23 -6.01
N SER A 186 6.08 -1.86 -6.57
CA SER A 186 6.22 -1.30 -7.93
C SER A 186 6.43 -2.36 -9.01
N GLU A 187 6.60 -3.64 -8.64
CA GLU A 187 7.00 -4.69 -9.58
C GLU A 187 5.83 -5.28 -10.36
N SER A 188 4.77 -5.70 -9.67
CA SER A 188 3.55 -6.25 -10.29
C SER A 188 2.40 -6.34 -9.29
N GLU A 189 1.17 -6.52 -9.77
CA GLU A 189 0.03 -6.80 -8.90
C GLU A 189 0.17 -8.14 -8.17
N ALA A 190 0.84 -9.12 -8.77
CA ALA A 190 1.16 -10.39 -8.13
C ALA A 190 2.05 -10.19 -6.90
N GLU A 191 3.07 -9.32 -6.99
CA GLU A 191 3.89 -8.95 -5.83
C GLU A 191 3.10 -8.16 -4.78
N GLN A 192 2.18 -7.28 -5.20
CA GLN A 192 1.29 -6.61 -4.26
C GLN A 192 0.39 -7.60 -3.51
N LEU A 193 -0.11 -8.64 -4.20
CA LEU A 193 -0.90 -9.72 -3.62
C LEU A 193 -0.07 -10.57 -2.64
N GLU A 194 1.17 -10.89 -2.99
CA GLU A 194 2.10 -11.62 -2.12
C GLU A 194 2.40 -10.82 -0.83
N LEU A 195 2.70 -9.52 -0.95
CA LEU A 195 2.92 -8.64 0.22
C LEU A 195 1.69 -8.57 1.13
N PHE A 196 0.49 -8.56 0.54
CA PHE A 196 -0.77 -8.64 1.27
C PHE A 196 -0.94 -9.98 1.99
N ALA A 197 -0.62 -11.10 1.33
CA ALA A 197 -0.68 -12.43 1.93
C ALA A 197 0.24 -12.55 3.15
N GLN A 198 1.49 -12.10 3.03
CA GLN A 198 2.44 -12.06 4.15
C GLN A 198 1.95 -11.15 5.27
N PHE A 199 1.39 -9.98 4.94
CA PHE A 199 0.77 -9.09 5.92
C PHE A 199 -0.36 -9.80 6.70
N CYS A 200 -1.24 -10.51 5.99
CA CYS A 200 -2.33 -11.27 6.61
C CYS A 200 -1.82 -12.40 7.52
N LYS A 201 -0.77 -13.12 7.12
CA LYS A 201 -0.13 -14.17 7.94
C LYS A 201 0.44 -13.58 9.22
N THR A 202 1.29 -12.56 9.10
CA THR A 202 1.95 -11.93 10.25
C THR A 202 0.96 -11.35 11.25
N ASN A 203 -0.16 -10.80 10.77
CA ASN A 203 -1.20 -10.20 11.63
C ASN A 203 -2.29 -11.17 12.08
N ASN A 204 -2.13 -12.47 11.81
CA ASN A 204 -3.12 -13.49 12.17
C ASN A 204 -4.54 -13.17 11.64
N LEU A 205 -4.61 -12.66 10.41
CA LEU A 205 -5.86 -12.34 9.72
C LEU A 205 -6.39 -13.55 8.94
N VAL A 206 -5.49 -14.45 8.53
CA VAL A 206 -5.81 -15.65 7.73
C VAL A 206 -6.88 -16.53 8.40
N ARG A 207 -6.87 -16.64 9.74
CA ARG A 207 -7.89 -17.42 10.46
C ARG A 207 -9.33 -16.93 10.21
N TYR A 208 -9.51 -15.62 10.02
CA TYR A 208 -10.82 -15.06 9.72
C TYR A 208 -11.23 -15.31 8.28
N LEU A 209 -10.27 -15.29 7.36
CA LEU A 209 -10.51 -15.67 5.96
C LEU A 209 -10.89 -17.15 5.86
N LYS A 210 -10.17 -18.06 6.53
CA LYS A 210 -10.48 -19.50 6.58
C LYS A 210 -11.88 -19.79 7.15
N ALA A 211 -12.28 -19.03 8.18
CA ALA A 211 -13.59 -19.19 8.82
C ALA A 211 -14.72 -18.39 8.12
N HIS A 212 -14.42 -17.70 7.00
CA HIS A 212 -15.33 -16.75 6.35
C HIS A 212 -15.94 -15.73 7.33
N ASP A 213 -15.17 -15.35 8.36
CA ASP A 213 -15.55 -14.35 9.35
C ASP A 213 -15.26 -12.94 8.83
N TRP A 214 -16.08 -12.54 7.88
CA TRP A 214 -15.98 -11.25 7.18
C TRP A 214 -16.07 -10.04 8.12
N ASN A 215 -16.73 -10.19 9.27
CA ASN A 215 -16.84 -9.13 10.25
C ASN A 215 -15.49 -8.88 10.94
N ASN A 216 -14.88 -9.95 11.48
CA ASN A 216 -13.61 -9.81 12.17
C ASN A 216 -12.45 -9.53 11.21
N PHE A 217 -12.48 -10.10 10.00
CA PHE A 217 -11.49 -9.74 8.97
C PHE A 217 -11.57 -8.23 8.64
N ALA A 218 -12.75 -7.74 8.24
CA ALA A 218 -12.92 -6.34 7.86
C ALA A 218 -12.66 -5.35 9.01
N TYR A 219 -13.03 -5.71 10.25
CA TYR A 219 -12.71 -4.89 11.42
C TYR A 219 -11.20 -4.72 11.61
N ARG A 220 -10.43 -5.81 11.47
CA ARG A 220 -8.98 -5.78 11.71
C ARG A 220 -8.21 -5.18 10.55
N TYR A 221 -8.66 -5.42 9.32
CA TYR A 221 -7.99 -4.90 8.14
C TYR A 221 -8.37 -3.44 7.86
N ASN A 222 -9.67 -3.11 7.78
CA ASN A 222 -10.15 -1.77 7.42
C ASN A 222 -10.40 -0.87 8.65
N GLY A 223 -10.36 -1.42 9.86
CA GLY A 223 -10.54 -0.70 11.12
C GLY A 223 -12.00 -0.60 11.63
N PRO A 224 -12.24 0.04 12.79
CA PRO A 224 -13.55 0.09 13.46
C PRO A 224 -14.69 0.68 12.61
N GLY A 225 -14.35 1.50 11.60
CA GLY A 225 -15.31 2.09 10.67
C GLY A 225 -15.86 1.13 9.61
N TYR A 226 -15.42 -0.14 9.56
CA TYR A 226 -15.71 -1.04 8.44
C TYR A 226 -17.21 -1.25 8.17
N LYS A 227 -18.05 -1.28 9.22
CA LYS A 227 -19.51 -1.46 9.10
C LYS A 227 -20.16 -0.32 8.32
N LYS A 228 -19.72 0.93 8.53
CA LYS A 228 -20.27 2.11 7.84
C LYS A 228 -20.04 2.05 6.31
N ARG A 229 -19.05 1.28 5.86
CA ARG A 229 -18.75 1.08 4.43
C ARG A 229 -19.16 -0.29 3.89
N ASN A 230 -19.86 -1.08 4.71
CA ASN A 230 -20.35 -2.41 4.39
C ASN A 230 -19.28 -3.41 3.93
N TYR A 231 -18.02 -3.29 4.38
CA TYR A 231 -16.94 -4.18 3.94
C TYR A 231 -17.27 -5.66 4.13
N HIS A 232 -17.68 -6.06 5.34
CA HIS A 232 -18.14 -7.41 5.66
C HIS A 232 -19.27 -7.95 4.76
N ILE A 233 -20.23 -7.11 4.37
CA ILE A 233 -21.33 -7.51 3.47
C ILE A 233 -20.78 -7.69 2.04
N LYS A 234 -19.96 -6.75 1.58
CA LYS A 234 -19.36 -6.79 0.25
C LYS A 234 -18.44 -8.00 0.08
N LEU A 235 -17.61 -8.31 1.07
CA LEU A 235 -16.74 -9.50 1.08
C LEU A 235 -17.58 -10.78 0.98
N ARG A 236 -18.65 -10.88 1.77
CA ARG A 236 -19.57 -12.03 1.72
C ARG A 236 -20.23 -12.19 0.35
N GLN A 237 -20.70 -11.08 -0.23
CA GLN A 237 -21.34 -11.08 -1.55
C GLN A 237 -20.37 -11.46 -2.65
N ALA A 238 -19.15 -10.91 -2.63
CA ALA A 238 -18.10 -11.25 -3.58
C ALA A 238 -17.70 -12.73 -3.44
N HIS A 239 -17.56 -13.25 -2.23
CA HIS A 239 -17.27 -14.68 -1.99
C HIS A 239 -18.36 -15.58 -2.59
N SER A 240 -19.63 -15.28 -2.33
CA SER A 240 -20.75 -16.04 -2.88
C SER A 240 -20.80 -16.00 -4.42
N LYS A 241 -20.42 -14.87 -5.03
CA LYS A 241 -20.31 -14.72 -6.48
C LYS A 241 -19.21 -15.60 -7.07
N HIS A 242 -18.04 -15.66 -6.42
CA HIS A 242 -16.89 -16.44 -6.89
C HIS A 242 -16.95 -17.93 -6.53
N SER A 243 -17.91 -18.34 -5.69
CA SER A 243 -18.12 -19.75 -5.29
C SER A 243 -19.08 -20.51 -6.21
N LYS A 244 -19.61 -19.85 -7.25
CA LYS A 244 -20.50 -20.44 -8.26
C LYS A 244 -19.69 -20.82 -9.49
#